data_AF-A0A1G3AGY1-F1
#
_entry.id   AF-A0A1G3AGY1-F1
#
_cell.length_a   1.000
_cell.length_b   1.000
_cell.length_c   1.000
_cell.angle_alpha   90.00
_cell.angle_beta   90.00
_cell.angle_gamma   90.00
#
_symmetry.space_group_name_H-M   'P 1'
#
loop_
_entity.id
_entity.type
_entity.pdbx_description
1 polymer ?
#
loop_
_entity_poly.entity_id
_entity_poly.type
_entity_poly.pdbx_seq_one_letter_code
_entity_poly.pdbx_strand_id
1 'polypeptide(L)'
;MATVYWKGGAAPVAQVDSVLVGGTIEAGDLFTITIGDKTLSVAAPDTSAANTATAIAAAWNALDSGDWPEFAEITAAGDATFLMLTADEPGVPFTVAVATTEANGAAADAQTFVRSADTACSGPNHWDTAANWSGGALPANTNDVVIENSDVDILYGLDQSALTFASLAVKQSYSGKIGLPRRNAGGYFEYRDQSLKCGATLVNIGDGDGQGSGRIKINTGTVAATITVFNAGTPTEYNDGIPAVLLQGSHAANALVVIKGDVGSAFFAAETAQYASIKTAYKDSPAGDVKLRCGSGVTHGTITQAGGVVEINSNATTVSQTEETATLWLKGAAAVTTLTAEGLVKSHSTGTIGTATIRGVFDKRGTMTAQTITNLTVTAGAEYHDPASLMTLTNGMILSQARPEEITLDIAAGKTLTIA
;
A
#
# COMPACT_ATOMS: atom_id res chain seq x y z
N MET A 1 -29.61 3.41 4.79
CA MET A 1 -28.30 3.49 5.45
C MET A 1 -28.42 2.71 6.74
N ALA A 2 -27.72 1.58 6.81
CA ALA A 2 -27.64 0.74 8.00
C ALA A 2 -26.19 0.76 8.50
N THR A 3 -26.01 0.56 9.79
CA THR A 3 -24.69 0.35 10.39
C THR A 3 -24.42 -1.14 10.50
N VAL A 4 -23.29 -1.58 9.95
CA VAL A 4 -22.84 -2.99 9.98
C VAL A 4 -21.50 -3.10 10.68
N TYR A 5 -21.38 -4.09 11.56
CA TYR A 5 -20.22 -4.31 12.41
C TYR A 5 -19.49 -5.59 12.02
N TRP A 6 -18.16 -5.50 11.91
CA TRP A 6 -17.31 -6.68 11.75
C TRP A 6 -17.34 -7.55 13.02
N LYS A 7 -17.42 -8.87 12.84
CA LYS A 7 -17.40 -9.86 13.92
C LYS A 7 -16.32 -10.93 13.72
N GLY A 8 -16.15 -11.40 12.48
CA GLY A 8 -15.18 -12.45 12.16
C GLY A 8 -15.52 -13.84 12.75
N GLY A 9 -16.79 -14.25 12.70
CA GLY A 9 -17.30 -15.48 13.33
C GLY A 9 -17.73 -16.60 12.37
N ALA A 10 -17.44 -16.51 11.07
CA ALA A 10 -17.82 -17.52 10.09
C ALA A 10 -17.00 -18.80 10.26
N ALA A 11 -17.63 -19.95 9.99
CA ALA A 11 -16.95 -21.24 10.02
C ALA A 11 -15.95 -21.34 8.86
N PRO A 12 -14.73 -21.83 9.11
CA PRO A 12 -13.74 -22.01 8.05
C PRO A 12 -14.12 -23.17 7.13
N VAL A 13 -13.96 -22.96 5.82
CA VAL A 13 -14.21 -23.95 4.76
C VAL A 13 -13.01 -23.97 3.83
N ALA A 14 -12.48 -25.16 3.57
CA ALA A 14 -11.40 -25.36 2.61
C ALA A 14 -11.91 -25.11 1.18
N GLN A 15 -11.12 -24.37 0.40
CA GLN A 15 -11.38 -24.23 -1.02
C GLN A 15 -11.08 -25.55 -1.72
N VAL A 16 -11.93 -25.93 -2.66
CA VAL A 16 -11.70 -27.07 -3.56
C VAL A 16 -11.95 -26.62 -4.99
N ASP A 17 -10.95 -26.84 -5.83
CA ASP A 17 -11.03 -26.63 -7.27
C ASP A 17 -10.81 -27.94 -8.00
N SER A 18 -11.54 -28.15 -9.09
CA SER A 18 -11.25 -29.19 -10.07
C SER A 18 -10.64 -28.57 -11.32
N VAL A 19 -9.64 -29.23 -11.88
CA VAL A 19 -9.06 -28.84 -13.17
C VAL A 19 -9.24 -29.99 -14.15
N LEU A 20 -10.12 -29.79 -15.14
CA LEU A 20 -10.38 -30.77 -16.18
C LEU A 20 -9.19 -30.83 -17.13
N VAL A 21 -8.56 -31.99 -17.19
CA VAL A 21 -7.60 -32.38 -18.22
C VAL A 21 -8.38 -33.03 -19.36
N GLY A 22 -8.23 -32.53 -20.58
CA GLY A 22 -9.03 -33.02 -21.71
C GLY A 22 -8.50 -32.59 -23.07
N GLY A 23 -9.36 -32.69 -24.08
CA GLY A 23 -9.00 -32.41 -25.46
C GLY A 23 -8.24 -33.56 -26.13
N THR A 24 -7.54 -33.27 -27.22
CA THR A 24 -6.62 -34.23 -27.85
C THR A 24 -5.26 -34.07 -27.18
N ILE A 25 -4.85 -35.07 -26.40
CA ILE A 25 -3.58 -35.05 -25.67
C ILE A 25 -2.57 -35.91 -26.41
N GLU A 26 -1.37 -35.38 -26.56
CA GLU A 26 -0.22 -36.06 -27.14
C GLU A 26 0.87 -36.25 -26.07
N ALA A 27 1.61 -37.35 -26.16
CA ALA A 27 2.72 -37.59 -25.24
C ALA A 27 3.75 -36.45 -25.42
N GLY A 28 4.05 -35.75 -24.32
CA GLY A 28 4.92 -34.58 -24.33
C GLY A 28 4.20 -33.23 -24.20
N ASP A 29 2.89 -33.15 -24.41
CA ASP A 29 2.12 -31.93 -24.18
C ASP A 29 2.34 -31.38 -22.77
N LEU A 30 2.59 -30.09 -22.65
CA LEU A 30 2.91 -29.46 -21.37
C LEU A 30 1.63 -28.90 -20.73
N PHE A 31 1.32 -29.40 -19.54
CA PHE A 31 0.28 -28.90 -18.66
C PHE A 31 0.92 -28.06 -17.56
N THR A 32 0.53 -26.79 -17.49
CA THR A 32 1.22 -25.78 -16.70
C THR A 32 0.29 -25.18 -15.67
N ILE A 33 0.73 -25.12 -14.41
CA ILE A 33 0.02 -24.47 -13.30
C ILE A 33 0.93 -23.42 -12.66
N THR A 34 0.38 -22.23 -12.46
CA THR A 34 1.09 -21.08 -11.89
C THR A 34 0.40 -20.59 -10.62
N ILE A 35 1.19 -20.37 -9.56
CA ILE A 35 0.80 -19.65 -8.35
C ILE A 35 1.81 -18.52 -8.13
N GLY A 36 1.31 -17.28 -8.08
CA GLY A 36 2.18 -16.10 -8.01
C GLY A 36 3.21 -16.10 -9.14
N ASP A 37 4.49 -16.08 -8.78
CA ASP A 37 5.61 -16.03 -9.73
C ASP A 37 6.18 -17.42 -10.06
N LYS A 38 5.58 -18.50 -9.53
CA LYS A 38 6.07 -19.87 -9.69
C LYS A 38 5.18 -20.71 -10.58
N THR A 39 5.84 -21.52 -11.41
CA THR A 39 5.19 -22.28 -12.48
C THR A 39 5.67 -23.72 -12.50
N LEU A 40 4.77 -24.66 -12.21
CA LEU A 40 4.97 -26.08 -12.43
C LEU A 40 4.51 -26.44 -13.85
N SER A 41 5.36 -27.09 -14.64
CA SER A 41 5.01 -27.60 -15.97
C SER A 41 5.32 -29.09 -16.05
N VAL A 42 4.34 -29.87 -16.49
CA VAL A 42 4.40 -31.34 -16.53
C VAL A 42 4.02 -31.81 -17.91
N ALA A 43 4.89 -32.61 -18.52
CA ALA A 43 4.61 -33.26 -19.79
C ALA A 43 3.62 -34.42 -19.61
N ALA A 44 2.61 -34.50 -20.47
CA ALA A 44 1.70 -35.62 -20.53
C ALA A 44 2.49 -36.91 -20.82
N PRO A 45 2.35 -37.95 -19.98
CA PRO A 45 3.12 -39.19 -20.15
C PRO A 45 2.67 -39.98 -21.39
N ASP A 46 1.41 -39.84 -21.76
CA ASP A 46 0.75 -40.47 -22.91
C ASP A 46 -0.51 -39.67 -23.29
N THR A 47 -1.37 -40.23 -24.13
CA THR A 47 -2.59 -39.57 -24.62
C THR A 47 -3.77 -39.63 -23.63
N SER A 48 -3.59 -40.20 -22.43
CA SER A 48 -4.65 -40.33 -21.42
C SER A 48 -4.71 -39.10 -20.52
N ALA A 49 -5.87 -38.44 -20.52
CA ALA A 49 -6.16 -37.36 -19.59
C ALA A 49 -6.03 -37.79 -18.11
N ALA A 50 -6.40 -39.03 -17.79
CA ALA A 50 -6.33 -39.51 -16.41
C ALA A 50 -4.89 -39.78 -15.93
N ASN A 51 -4.05 -40.30 -16.83
CA ASN A 51 -2.64 -40.49 -16.53
C ASN A 51 -1.94 -39.12 -16.40
N THR A 52 -2.32 -38.16 -17.24
CA THR A 52 -1.83 -36.78 -17.18
C THR A 52 -2.24 -36.10 -15.86
N ALA A 53 -3.50 -36.16 -15.44
CA ALA A 53 -3.96 -35.62 -14.15
C ALA A 53 -3.18 -36.23 -12.96
N THR A 54 -2.98 -37.55 -12.99
CA THR A 54 -2.19 -38.27 -11.97
C THR A 54 -0.73 -37.83 -11.96
N ALA A 55 -0.12 -37.66 -13.14
CA ALA A 55 1.27 -37.20 -13.27
C ALA A 55 1.44 -35.78 -12.73
N ILE A 56 0.48 -34.88 -13.01
CA ILE A 56 0.51 -33.50 -12.48
C ILE A 56 0.40 -33.51 -10.96
N ALA A 57 -0.55 -34.27 -10.38
CA ALA A 57 -0.70 -34.38 -8.93
C ALA A 57 0.57 -34.94 -8.26
N ALA A 58 1.19 -35.96 -8.86
CA ALA A 58 2.43 -36.54 -8.34
C ALA A 58 3.59 -35.52 -8.38
N ALA A 59 3.73 -34.78 -9.49
CA ALA A 59 4.74 -33.74 -9.62
C ALA A 59 4.53 -32.59 -8.62
N TRP A 60 3.28 -32.18 -8.42
CA TRP A 60 2.90 -31.16 -7.43
C TRP A 60 3.33 -31.55 -6.02
N ASN A 61 2.92 -32.73 -5.57
CA ASN A 61 3.20 -33.21 -4.21
C ASN A 61 4.68 -33.58 -3.99
N ALA A 62 5.48 -33.63 -5.05
CA ALA A 62 6.93 -33.84 -4.98
C ALA A 62 7.73 -32.54 -4.90
N LEU A 63 7.08 -31.36 -5.01
CA LEU A 63 7.75 -30.08 -4.87
C LEU A 63 8.31 -29.89 -3.46
N ASP A 64 9.53 -29.37 -3.36
CA ASP A 64 10.12 -29.03 -2.06
C ASP A 64 9.43 -27.80 -1.48
N SER A 65 8.77 -27.95 -0.32
CA SER A 65 8.12 -26.86 0.41
C SER A 65 9.04 -25.70 0.78
N GLY A 66 10.36 -25.91 0.85
CA GLY A 66 11.33 -24.84 1.06
C GLY A 66 11.50 -23.95 -0.16
N ASP A 67 11.37 -24.52 -1.35
CA ASP A 67 11.50 -23.81 -2.63
C ASP A 67 10.13 -23.40 -3.20
N TRP A 68 9.04 -24.08 -2.85
CA TRP A 68 7.67 -23.89 -3.35
C TRP A 68 6.63 -23.78 -2.22
N PRO A 69 6.84 -22.92 -1.21
CA PRO A 69 5.95 -22.82 -0.05
C PRO A 69 4.50 -22.49 -0.42
N GLU A 70 4.24 -21.74 -1.50
CA GLU A 70 2.90 -21.39 -1.96
C GLU A 70 2.14 -22.57 -2.60
N PHE A 71 2.84 -23.59 -3.11
CA PHE A 71 2.21 -24.84 -3.57
C PHE A 71 1.94 -25.80 -2.41
N ALA A 72 2.76 -25.74 -1.36
CA ALA A 72 2.64 -26.56 -0.16
C ALA A 72 1.46 -26.20 0.75
N GLU A 73 0.69 -25.17 0.41
CA GLU A 73 -0.58 -24.81 1.07
C GLU A 73 -1.79 -25.59 0.49
N ILE A 74 -1.55 -26.44 -0.52
CA ILE A 74 -2.58 -27.09 -1.32
C ILE A 74 -2.18 -28.55 -1.59
N THR A 75 -3.06 -29.48 -1.23
CA THR A 75 -2.95 -30.88 -1.64
C THR A 75 -3.53 -31.08 -3.04
N ALA A 76 -2.74 -31.69 -3.93
CA ALA A 76 -3.17 -32.09 -5.26
C ALA A 76 -3.49 -33.59 -5.33
N ALA A 77 -4.57 -33.97 -5.99
CA ALA A 77 -4.94 -35.36 -6.24
C ALA A 77 -5.48 -35.56 -7.66
N GLY A 78 -5.05 -36.64 -8.33
CA GLY A 78 -5.68 -37.06 -9.59
C GLY A 78 -6.97 -37.83 -9.30
N ASP A 79 -8.07 -37.43 -9.95
CA ASP A 79 -9.35 -38.13 -9.90
C ASP A 79 -9.92 -38.26 -11.32
N ALA A 80 -9.77 -39.45 -11.91
CA ALA A 80 -10.06 -39.69 -13.32
C ALA A 80 -9.39 -38.60 -14.20
N THR A 81 -10.17 -37.86 -15.00
CA THR A 81 -9.67 -36.79 -15.88
C THR A 81 -9.51 -35.44 -15.18
N PHE A 82 -9.68 -35.37 -13.86
CA PHE A 82 -9.55 -34.14 -13.09
C PHE A 82 -8.29 -34.16 -12.22
N LEU A 83 -7.66 -33.00 -12.12
CA LEU A 83 -6.77 -32.66 -11.01
C LEU A 83 -7.59 -31.92 -9.96
N MET A 84 -7.75 -32.52 -8.78
CA MET A 84 -8.38 -31.89 -7.62
C MET A 84 -7.32 -31.15 -6.81
N LEU A 85 -7.58 -29.88 -6.53
CA LEU A 85 -6.75 -29.03 -5.67
C LEU A 85 -7.56 -28.64 -4.44
N THR A 86 -7.06 -28.98 -3.26
CA THR A 86 -7.74 -28.71 -1.98
C THR A 86 -6.83 -27.89 -1.08
N ALA A 87 -7.35 -26.79 -0.53
CA ALA A 87 -6.62 -26.00 0.47
C ALA A 87 -6.37 -26.84 1.72
N ASP A 88 -5.12 -26.88 2.18
CA ASP A 88 -4.76 -27.68 3.37
C ASP A 88 -5.28 -27.06 4.67
N GLU A 89 -5.38 -25.72 4.71
CA GLU A 89 -5.95 -24.98 5.83
C GLU A 89 -7.33 -24.40 5.46
N PRO A 90 -8.43 -24.88 6.08
CA PRO A 90 -9.76 -24.31 5.88
C PRO A 90 -9.78 -22.80 6.17
N GLY A 91 -10.41 -22.02 5.29
CA GLY A 91 -10.44 -20.56 5.41
C GLY A 91 -9.23 -19.83 4.86
N VAL A 92 -8.21 -20.53 4.34
CA VAL A 92 -7.14 -19.93 3.53
C VAL A 92 -7.42 -20.19 2.05
N PRO A 93 -7.76 -19.17 1.25
CA PRO A 93 -8.03 -19.35 -0.17
C PRO A 93 -6.74 -19.53 -0.96
N PHE A 94 -6.84 -20.02 -2.19
CA PHE A 94 -5.74 -20.03 -3.14
C PHE A 94 -6.19 -19.58 -4.53
N THR A 95 -5.24 -19.18 -5.36
CA THR A 95 -5.48 -18.84 -6.76
C THR A 95 -4.44 -19.53 -7.61
N VAL A 96 -4.91 -20.33 -8.58
CA VAL A 96 -4.05 -20.95 -9.58
C VAL A 96 -4.48 -20.51 -10.98
N ALA A 97 -3.50 -20.28 -11.84
CA ALA A 97 -3.69 -20.14 -13.28
C ALA A 97 -3.24 -21.43 -13.98
N VAL A 98 -3.96 -21.85 -15.01
CA VAL A 98 -3.70 -23.10 -15.74
C VAL A 98 -3.54 -22.80 -17.23
N ALA A 99 -2.62 -23.50 -17.89
CA ALA A 99 -2.36 -23.35 -19.31
C ALA A 99 -1.83 -24.66 -19.92
N THR A 100 -1.91 -24.78 -21.23
CA THR A 100 -1.30 -25.88 -22.00
C THR A 100 -0.49 -25.36 -23.17
N THR A 101 0.56 -26.10 -23.53
CA THR A 101 1.35 -25.90 -24.75
C THR A 101 1.76 -27.25 -25.32
N GLU A 102 2.19 -27.26 -26.57
CA GLU A 102 2.85 -28.40 -27.20
C GLU A 102 4.18 -28.74 -26.50
N ALA A 103 4.73 -29.94 -26.76
CA ALA A 103 6.03 -30.38 -26.23
C ALA A 103 7.20 -29.42 -26.54
N ASN A 104 7.10 -28.68 -27.65
CA ASN A 104 8.10 -27.70 -28.08
C ASN A 104 7.80 -26.26 -27.60
N GLY A 105 6.75 -26.07 -26.80
CA GLY A 105 6.31 -24.76 -26.30
C GLY A 105 5.45 -23.96 -27.30
N ALA A 106 5.07 -24.53 -28.44
CA ALA A 106 4.08 -23.90 -29.32
C ALA A 106 2.70 -23.83 -28.65
N ALA A 107 1.83 -22.96 -29.17
CA ALA A 107 0.47 -22.84 -28.66
C ALA A 107 -0.27 -24.17 -28.78
N ALA A 108 -1.00 -24.54 -27.73
CA ALA A 108 -1.88 -25.70 -27.69
C ALA A 108 -2.80 -25.76 -28.92
N ASP A 109 -2.88 -26.92 -29.56
CA ASP A 109 -3.74 -27.11 -30.73
C ASP A 109 -5.14 -27.66 -30.39
N ALA A 110 -5.26 -28.57 -29.42
CA ALA A 110 -6.51 -29.23 -29.06
C ALA A 110 -6.58 -29.76 -27.62
N GLN A 111 -5.46 -29.87 -26.90
CA GLN A 111 -5.42 -30.19 -25.49
C GLN A 111 -6.01 -29.05 -24.64
N THR A 112 -6.82 -29.41 -23.65
CA THR A 112 -7.53 -28.45 -22.78
C THR A 112 -7.18 -28.67 -21.32
N PHE A 113 -7.06 -27.58 -20.57
CA PHE A 113 -6.82 -27.61 -19.14
C PHE A 113 -7.62 -26.49 -18.47
N VAL A 114 -8.76 -26.86 -17.88
CA VAL A 114 -9.80 -25.89 -17.50
C VAL A 114 -10.12 -26.03 -16.01
N ARG A 115 -9.89 -24.96 -15.26
CA ARG A 115 -10.20 -24.89 -13.83
C ARG A 115 -11.66 -24.51 -13.57
N SER A 116 -12.27 -25.15 -12.58
CA SER A 116 -13.56 -24.84 -11.97
C SER A 116 -13.39 -24.71 -10.44
N ALA A 117 -14.11 -23.77 -9.83
CA ALA A 117 -14.18 -23.65 -8.38
C ALA A 117 -15.41 -24.44 -7.88
N ASP A 118 -15.17 -25.53 -7.17
CA ASP A 118 -16.23 -26.45 -6.75
C ASP A 118 -16.74 -26.13 -5.34
N THR A 119 -15.83 -25.73 -4.45
CA THR A 119 -16.15 -25.24 -3.11
C THR A 119 -15.41 -23.94 -2.85
N ALA A 120 -16.16 -22.87 -2.58
CA ALA A 120 -15.60 -21.58 -2.24
C ALA A 120 -14.97 -21.60 -0.83
N CYS A 121 -13.84 -20.91 -0.69
CA CYS A 121 -13.26 -20.63 0.61
C CYS A 121 -14.21 -19.74 1.43
N SER A 122 -14.29 -19.98 2.74
CA SER A 122 -14.89 -19.02 3.68
C SER A 122 -14.27 -19.23 5.05
N GLY A 123 -14.45 -18.27 5.95
CA GLY A 123 -13.88 -18.37 7.30
C GLY A 123 -13.90 -17.04 8.04
N PRO A 124 -13.39 -17.01 9.28
CA PRO A 124 -13.49 -15.85 10.15
C PRO A 124 -12.76 -14.61 9.59
N ASN A 125 -11.81 -14.79 8.66
CA ASN A 125 -11.01 -13.70 8.09
C ASN A 125 -11.48 -13.20 6.72
N HIS A 126 -12.66 -13.63 6.26
CA HIS A 126 -13.21 -13.30 4.93
C HIS A 126 -14.20 -12.14 4.99
N TRP A 127 -13.86 -11.00 4.39
CA TRP A 127 -14.75 -9.84 4.32
C TRP A 127 -16.09 -10.18 3.64
N ASP A 128 -16.04 -10.96 2.57
CA ASP A 128 -17.14 -11.33 1.69
C ASP A 128 -18.00 -12.48 2.23
N THR A 129 -17.79 -12.91 3.48
CA THR A 129 -18.65 -13.89 4.14
C THR A 129 -19.66 -13.21 5.06
N ALA A 130 -20.96 -13.33 4.73
CA ALA A 130 -22.06 -12.65 5.43
C ALA A 130 -22.13 -12.94 6.95
N ALA A 131 -21.74 -14.15 7.37
CA ALA A 131 -21.71 -14.54 8.78
C ALA A 131 -20.67 -13.77 9.62
N ASN A 132 -19.69 -13.12 8.98
CA ASN A 132 -18.72 -12.25 9.66
C ASN A 132 -19.26 -10.86 10.00
N TRP A 133 -20.49 -10.54 9.61
CA TRP A 133 -21.09 -9.23 9.80
C TRP A 133 -22.29 -9.27 10.75
N SER A 134 -22.51 -8.17 11.48
CA SER A 134 -23.74 -8.00 12.25
C SER A 134 -24.98 -8.10 11.36
N GLY A 135 -25.96 -8.89 11.78
CA GLY A 135 -27.17 -9.13 10.99
C GLY A 135 -27.03 -10.23 9.94
N GLY A 136 -25.85 -10.83 9.78
CA GLY A 136 -25.64 -11.96 8.87
C GLY A 136 -25.75 -11.59 7.39
N ALA A 137 -25.42 -10.34 7.03
CA ALA A 137 -25.48 -9.81 5.69
C ALA A 137 -24.23 -8.96 5.39
N LEU A 138 -23.77 -8.98 4.14
CA LEU A 138 -22.62 -8.19 3.71
C LEU A 138 -22.91 -6.68 3.74
N PRO A 139 -21.89 -5.85 3.99
CA PRO A 139 -22.00 -4.41 3.76
C PRO A 139 -22.48 -4.10 2.33
N ALA A 140 -23.42 -3.18 2.21
CA ALA A 140 -23.93 -2.71 0.93
C ALA A 140 -23.59 -1.23 0.70
N ASN A 141 -23.89 -0.72 -0.50
CA ASN A 141 -23.79 0.70 -0.80
C ASN A 141 -24.50 1.55 0.25
N THR A 142 -23.95 2.73 0.57
CA THR A 142 -24.48 3.70 1.53
C THR A 142 -24.56 3.21 2.98
N ASN A 143 -23.96 2.06 3.32
CA ASN A 143 -23.87 1.60 4.71
C ASN A 143 -22.76 2.35 5.46
N ASP A 144 -22.90 2.41 6.78
CA ASP A 144 -21.81 2.72 7.69
C ASP A 144 -21.16 1.41 8.11
N VAL A 145 -19.90 1.22 7.76
CA VAL A 145 -19.13 0.02 8.07
C VAL A 145 -18.26 0.32 9.28
N VAL A 146 -18.43 -0.44 10.36
CA VAL A 146 -17.70 -0.25 11.62
C VAL A 146 -16.91 -1.51 11.96
N ILE A 147 -15.64 -1.31 12.27
CA ILE A 147 -14.68 -2.36 12.64
C ILE A 147 -14.10 -1.95 13.99
N GLU A 148 -14.55 -2.63 15.05
CA GLU A 148 -14.23 -2.30 16.44
C GLU A 148 -14.30 -3.53 17.34
N ASN A 149 -13.68 -3.47 18.52
CA ASN A 149 -13.79 -4.47 19.59
C ASN A 149 -13.56 -5.92 19.11
N SER A 150 -12.59 -6.11 18.21
CA SER A 150 -12.26 -7.40 17.61
C SER A 150 -10.77 -7.49 17.35
N ASP A 151 -10.22 -8.67 17.54
CA ASP A 151 -8.86 -9.05 17.16
C ASP A 151 -8.84 -9.96 15.92
N VAL A 152 -10.00 -10.21 15.31
CA VAL A 152 -10.10 -11.07 14.14
C VAL A 152 -9.67 -10.32 12.88
N ASP A 153 -8.61 -10.82 12.24
CA ASP A 153 -8.07 -10.25 11.02
C ASP A 153 -9.08 -10.28 9.86
N ILE A 154 -8.97 -9.32 8.94
CA ILE A 154 -9.65 -9.26 7.65
C ILE A 154 -8.57 -9.47 6.59
N LEU A 155 -8.43 -10.71 6.10
CA LEU A 155 -7.31 -11.12 5.23
C LEU A 155 -7.75 -11.46 3.81
N TYR A 156 -9.01 -11.86 3.62
CA TYR A 156 -9.50 -12.40 2.35
C TYR A 156 -10.84 -11.76 1.97
N GLY A 157 -11.28 -11.97 0.71
CA GLY A 157 -12.47 -11.31 0.17
C GLY A 157 -12.30 -9.79 0.02
N LEU A 158 -11.08 -9.33 -0.17
CA LEU A 158 -10.69 -7.92 -0.03
C LEU A 158 -11.13 -7.02 -1.21
N ASP A 159 -11.49 -7.58 -2.36
CA ASP A 159 -11.97 -6.79 -3.49
C ASP A 159 -13.48 -6.51 -3.36
N GLN A 160 -13.79 -5.31 -2.90
CA GLN A 160 -15.14 -4.76 -2.76
C GLN A 160 -15.26 -3.47 -3.58
N SER A 161 -14.50 -3.36 -4.67
CA SER A 161 -14.38 -2.15 -5.49
C SER A 161 -15.70 -1.69 -6.12
N ALA A 162 -16.70 -2.59 -6.22
CA ALA A 162 -18.04 -2.27 -6.68
C ALA A 162 -18.91 -1.54 -5.64
N LEU A 163 -18.49 -1.49 -4.38
CA LEU A 163 -19.24 -0.88 -3.29
C LEU A 163 -18.76 0.54 -2.98
N THR A 164 -19.68 1.41 -2.60
CA THR A 164 -19.43 2.74 -2.06
C THR A 164 -20.16 2.91 -0.74
N PHE A 165 -19.42 2.83 0.36
CA PHE A 165 -19.92 3.05 1.71
C PHE A 165 -20.13 4.54 2.01
N ALA A 166 -21.08 4.83 2.90
CA ALA A 166 -21.21 6.17 3.46
C ALA A 166 -20.02 6.47 4.38
N SER A 167 -19.65 5.49 5.23
CA SER A 167 -18.45 5.55 6.04
C SER A 167 -17.79 4.19 6.23
N LEU A 168 -16.46 4.20 6.40
CA LEU A 168 -15.66 3.09 6.90
C LEU A 168 -14.93 3.56 8.16
N ALA A 169 -15.29 3.02 9.31
CA ALA A 169 -14.68 3.36 10.60
C ALA A 169 -13.92 2.15 11.16
N VAL A 170 -12.60 2.29 11.30
CA VAL A 170 -11.73 1.33 12.01
C VAL A 170 -11.33 1.96 13.34
N LYS A 171 -11.87 1.45 14.46
CA LYS A 171 -11.66 2.03 15.80
C LYS A 171 -10.36 1.55 16.44
N GLN A 172 -9.83 2.28 17.42
CA GLN A 172 -8.65 1.86 18.20
C GLN A 172 -8.84 0.55 18.97
N SER A 173 -10.08 0.16 19.25
CA SER A 173 -10.37 -1.11 19.91
C SER A 173 -10.28 -2.32 18.96
N TYR A 174 -10.10 -2.10 17.65
CA TYR A 174 -9.77 -3.17 16.71
C TYR A 174 -8.25 -3.41 16.69
N SER A 175 -7.83 -4.62 17.05
CA SER A 175 -6.42 -5.03 17.08
C SER A 175 -6.06 -6.09 16.03
N GLY A 176 -7.05 -6.60 15.29
CA GLY A 176 -6.82 -7.45 14.12
C GLY A 176 -6.17 -6.67 12.98
N LYS A 177 -5.82 -7.34 11.89
CA LYS A 177 -5.13 -6.77 10.72
C LYS A 177 -6.09 -6.70 9.54
N ILE A 178 -6.05 -5.61 8.78
CA ILE A 178 -6.76 -5.48 7.50
C ILE A 178 -5.74 -5.57 6.37
N GLY A 179 -5.91 -6.59 5.52
CA GLY A 179 -5.02 -6.87 4.40
C GLY A 179 -3.89 -7.84 4.73
N LEU A 180 -3.35 -8.44 3.68
CA LEU A 180 -2.22 -9.37 3.75
C LEU A 180 -0.87 -8.62 3.72
N PRO A 181 0.18 -9.17 4.35
CA PRO A 181 1.52 -8.60 4.29
C PRO A 181 2.11 -8.71 2.87
N ARG A 182 3.11 -7.88 2.54
CA ARG A 182 3.81 -7.91 1.25
C ARG A 182 4.57 -9.22 1.04
N ARG A 183 5.11 -9.78 2.13
CA ARG A 183 5.69 -11.12 2.19
C ARG A 183 4.87 -11.96 3.15
N ASN A 184 4.47 -13.14 2.68
CA ASN A 184 3.74 -14.12 3.46
C ASN A 184 4.65 -14.72 4.55
N ALA A 185 4.05 -15.24 5.62
CA ALA A 185 4.76 -15.93 6.71
C ALA A 185 5.53 -17.17 6.21
N GLY A 186 5.09 -17.79 5.12
CA GLY A 186 5.80 -18.86 4.41
C GLY A 186 7.04 -18.42 3.63
N GLY A 187 7.41 -17.12 3.66
CA GLY A 187 8.66 -16.59 3.09
C GLY A 187 8.58 -16.08 1.65
N TYR A 188 7.46 -16.29 0.97
CA TYR A 188 7.23 -15.86 -0.42
C TYR A 188 6.56 -14.47 -0.51
N PHE A 189 6.59 -13.85 -1.69
CA PHE A 189 5.84 -12.61 -1.94
C PHE A 189 4.35 -12.94 -2.05
N GLU A 190 3.52 -12.25 -1.27
CA GLU A 190 2.08 -12.53 -1.29
C GLU A 190 1.48 -12.24 -2.66
N TYR A 191 0.86 -13.26 -3.25
CA TYR A 191 0.27 -13.23 -4.59
C TYR A 191 -1.22 -12.88 -4.58
N ARG A 192 -1.89 -13.03 -3.42
CA ARG A 192 -3.29 -12.66 -3.24
C ARG A 192 -3.42 -11.15 -3.05
N ASP A 193 -4.66 -10.67 -3.09
CA ASP A 193 -4.97 -9.27 -2.81
C ASP A 193 -4.46 -8.86 -1.41
N GLN A 194 -3.73 -7.75 -1.34
CA GLN A 194 -3.09 -7.29 -0.09
C GLN A 194 -3.86 -6.18 0.62
N SER A 195 -4.76 -5.49 -0.07
CA SER A 195 -5.47 -4.31 0.45
C SER A 195 -6.98 -4.49 0.32
N LEU A 196 -7.74 -4.03 1.32
CA LEU A 196 -9.19 -3.88 1.20
C LEU A 196 -9.50 -2.79 0.17
N LYS A 197 -10.02 -3.19 -1.01
CA LYS A 197 -10.44 -2.28 -2.07
C LYS A 197 -11.92 -1.99 -1.89
N CYS A 198 -12.28 -0.78 -1.54
CA CYS A 198 -13.70 -0.40 -1.40
C CYS A 198 -13.86 1.11 -1.56
N GLY A 199 -14.97 1.56 -2.15
CA GLY A 199 -15.33 2.97 -2.10
C GLY A 199 -15.86 3.35 -0.72
N ALA A 200 -15.45 4.51 -0.18
CA ALA A 200 -16.04 5.10 1.01
C ALA A 200 -15.92 6.62 0.95
N THR A 201 -17.01 7.36 1.19
CA THR A 201 -16.96 8.83 1.19
C THR A 201 -16.25 9.40 2.43
N LEU A 202 -16.30 8.65 3.54
CA LEU A 202 -15.63 8.97 4.79
C LEU A 202 -14.86 7.73 5.28
N VAL A 203 -13.58 7.89 5.60
CA VAL A 203 -12.76 6.84 6.21
C VAL A 203 -12.17 7.39 7.50
N ASN A 204 -12.49 6.77 8.63
CA ASN A 204 -11.99 7.16 9.95
C ASN A 204 -11.20 6.01 10.56
N ILE A 205 -9.95 6.25 10.94
CA ILE A 205 -9.05 5.23 11.46
C ILE A 205 -8.51 5.66 12.82
N GLY A 206 -8.56 4.76 13.79
CA GLY A 206 -7.94 4.94 15.10
C GLY A 206 -8.64 5.95 16.00
N ASP A 207 -9.95 6.12 15.85
CA ASP A 207 -10.77 6.86 16.81
C ASP A 207 -11.13 5.98 18.03
N GLY A 208 -11.28 6.60 19.20
CA GLY A 208 -11.57 5.95 20.48
C GLY A 208 -10.34 5.39 21.22
N ASP A 209 -10.60 4.57 22.23
CA ASP A 209 -9.56 3.95 23.08
C ASP A 209 -9.15 2.57 22.57
N GLY A 210 -7.90 2.20 22.82
CA GLY A 210 -7.34 0.89 22.45
C GLY A 210 -5.95 0.98 21.83
N GLN A 211 -5.35 -0.17 21.56
CA GLN A 211 -4.00 -0.27 20.98
C GLN A 211 -3.97 0.02 19.48
N GLY A 212 -5.10 -0.13 18.79
CA GLY A 212 -5.20 -0.03 17.34
C GLY A 212 -4.58 -1.22 16.62
N SER A 213 -4.88 -1.31 15.33
CA SER A 213 -4.30 -2.32 14.46
C SER A 213 -2.88 -1.94 14.05
N GLY A 214 -2.00 -2.94 14.04
CA GLY A 214 -0.64 -2.81 13.51
C GLY A 214 -0.52 -3.00 12.00
N ARG A 215 -1.63 -3.22 11.28
CA ARG A 215 -1.68 -3.26 9.81
C ARG A 215 -3.10 -2.99 9.30
N ILE A 216 -3.27 -1.87 8.61
CA ILE A 216 -4.50 -1.49 7.92
C ILE A 216 -4.13 -1.11 6.48
N LYS A 217 -4.55 -1.89 5.50
CA LYS A 217 -4.33 -1.58 4.07
C LYS A 217 -5.67 -1.29 3.38
N ILE A 218 -5.88 -0.05 2.97
CA ILE A 218 -7.13 0.41 2.35
C ILE A 218 -6.84 1.07 0.99
N ASN A 219 -7.62 0.69 -0.01
CA ASN A 219 -7.65 1.33 -1.32
C ASN A 219 -9.06 1.85 -1.62
N THR A 220 -9.23 3.17 -1.68
CA THR A 220 -10.55 3.80 -1.92
C THR A 220 -10.99 3.78 -3.39
N GLY A 221 -10.18 3.20 -4.27
CA GLY A 221 -10.44 3.14 -5.69
C GLY A 221 -10.60 4.53 -6.30
N THR A 222 -11.65 4.71 -7.08
CA THR A 222 -11.99 5.97 -7.76
C THR A 222 -12.97 6.84 -6.98
N VAL A 223 -13.37 6.44 -5.78
CA VAL A 223 -14.32 7.20 -4.96
C VAL A 223 -13.59 8.34 -4.23
N ALA A 224 -14.20 9.53 -4.25
CA ALA A 224 -13.74 10.66 -3.46
C ALA A 224 -13.91 10.38 -1.97
N ALA A 225 -12.81 10.31 -1.24
CA ALA A 225 -12.79 9.99 0.18
C ALA A 225 -12.21 11.12 1.04
N THR A 226 -12.89 11.43 2.14
CA THR A 226 -12.27 12.16 3.25
C THR A 226 -11.74 11.14 4.25
N ILE A 227 -10.42 11.11 4.43
CA ILE A 227 -9.72 10.13 5.26
C ILE A 227 -9.13 10.84 6.47
N THR A 228 -9.47 10.39 7.68
CA THR A 228 -8.90 10.89 8.93
C THR A 228 -8.26 9.73 9.71
N VAL A 229 -6.97 9.84 9.98
CA VAL A 229 -6.22 8.94 10.86
C VAL A 229 -6.00 9.66 12.19
N PHE A 230 -6.80 9.28 13.18
CA PHE A 230 -6.72 9.80 14.55
C PHE A 230 -5.57 9.19 15.32
N ASN A 231 -5.33 7.88 15.11
CA ASN A 231 -4.21 7.12 15.64
C ASN A 231 -3.98 5.86 14.80
N ALA A 232 -2.88 5.15 15.04
CA ALA A 232 -2.63 3.82 14.52
C ALA A 232 -1.94 2.94 15.58
N GLY A 233 -2.04 1.63 15.45
CA GLY A 233 -1.25 0.71 16.28
C GLY A 233 0.22 0.69 15.87
N THR A 234 1.03 -0.07 16.62
CA THR A 234 2.43 -0.29 16.30
C THR A 234 2.54 -1.12 15.01
N PRO A 235 3.33 -0.69 14.00
CA PRO A 235 3.49 -1.46 12.77
C PRO A 235 3.96 -2.88 13.05
N THR A 236 3.33 -3.86 12.40
CA THR A 236 3.64 -5.30 12.58
C THR A 236 4.22 -5.96 11.33
N GLU A 237 4.27 -5.25 10.21
CA GLU A 237 4.76 -5.80 8.94
C GLU A 237 6.26 -5.51 8.77
N TYR A 238 7.07 -6.58 8.80
CA TYR A 238 8.50 -6.66 8.44
C TYR A 238 9.44 -5.60 9.07
N ASN A 239 10.35 -6.02 9.96
CA ASN A 239 11.48 -5.24 10.51
C ASN A 239 11.24 -3.71 10.58
N ASP A 240 10.11 -3.32 11.17
CA ASP A 240 9.71 -1.95 11.53
C ASP A 240 9.67 -0.92 10.39
N GLY A 241 9.77 -1.37 9.12
CA GLY A 241 9.94 -0.48 7.97
C GLY A 241 8.64 -0.06 7.30
N ILE A 242 7.56 -0.85 7.44
CA ILE A 242 6.30 -0.61 6.73
C ILE A 242 5.31 0.10 7.67
N PRO A 243 4.67 1.20 7.26
CA PRO A 243 3.66 1.89 8.07
C PRO A 243 2.51 0.98 8.55
N ALA A 244 1.95 1.28 9.72
CA ALA A 244 0.79 0.56 10.24
C ALA A 244 -0.47 0.80 9.40
N VAL A 245 -0.59 1.98 8.76
CA VAL A 245 -1.69 2.30 7.85
C VAL A 245 -1.13 2.55 6.45
N LEU A 246 -1.61 1.80 5.45
CA LEU A 246 -1.32 2.04 4.04
C LEU A 246 -2.59 2.45 3.30
N LEU A 247 -2.47 3.54 2.54
CA LEU A 247 -3.57 4.16 1.82
C LEU A 247 -3.28 4.22 0.31
N GLN A 248 -4.32 3.95 -0.48
CA GLN A 248 -4.36 4.14 -1.92
C GLN A 248 -5.72 4.75 -2.31
N GLY A 249 -5.76 5.42 -3.46
CA GLY A 249 -6.99 6.01 -4.00
C GLY A 249 -6.69 6.99 -5.12
N SER A 250 -7.37 6.84 -6.25
CA SER A 250 -7.04 7.56 -7.50
C SER A 250 -7.87 8.83 -7.73
N HIS A 251 -8.81 9.15 -6.84
CA HIS A 251 -9.66 10.33 -7.01
C HIS A 251 -8.95 11.63 -6.58
N ALA A 252 -8.92 12.62 -7.46
CA ALA A 252 -8.24 13.90 -7.23
C ALA A 252 -8.78 14.70 -6.03
N ALA A 253 -10.05 14.50 -5.66
CA ALA A 253 -10.68 15.18 -4.51
C ALA A 253 -10.48 14.48 -3.16
N ASN A 254 -9.69 13.41 -3.08
CA ASN A 254 -9.39 12.79 -1.79
C ASN A 254 -8.73 13.80 -0.85
N ALA A 255 -9.11 13.77 0.42
CA ALA A 255 -8.55 14.61 1.47
C ALA A 255 -8.04 13.73 2.61
N LEU A 256 -6.78 13.89 3.00
CA LEU A 256 -6.16 13.14 4.09
C LEU A 256 -5.86 14.05 5.27
N VAL A 257 -6.23 13.63 6.47
CA VAL A 257 -5.84 14.24 7.75
C VAL A 257 -5.17 13.17 8.61
N VAL A 258 -3.96 13.44 9.11
CA VAL A 258 -3.25 12.54 10.04
C VAL A 258 -2.94 13.31 11.32
N ILE A 259 -3.45 12.81 12.44
CA ILE A 259 -3.28 13.42 13.77
C ILE A 259 -2.21 12.67 14.56
N LYS A 260 -2.20 11.33 14.46
CA LYS A 260 -1.21 10.45 15.09
C LYS A 260 -1.11 9.14 14.31
N GLY A 261 0.08 8.53 14.29
CA GLY A 261 0.32 7.22 13.69
C GLY A 261 1.39 7.21 12.60
N ASP A 262 1.74 6.00 12.17
CA ASP A 262 2.64 5.75 11.05
C ASP A 262 1.83 5.37 9.80
N VAL A 263 1.81 6.28 8.82
CA VAL A 263 0.96 6.23 7.64
C VAL A 263 1.81 6.26 6.38
N GLY A 264 1.54 5.33 5.47
CA GLY A 264 2.04 5.31 4.10
C GLY A 264 0.93 5.61 3.11
N SER A 265 1.24 6.37 2.08
CA SER A 265 0.35 6.50 0.92
C SER A 265 1.08 6.12 -0.35
N ALA A 266 0.49 5.19 -1.12
CA ALA A 266 1.12 4.57 -2.28
C ALA A 266 2.60 4.24 -1.99
N PHE A 267 2.82 3.55 -0.88
CA PHE A 267 4.12 3.40 -0.24
C PHE A 267 5.03 2.47 -1.05
N PHE A 268 4.47 1.43 -1.65
CA PHE A 268 5.24 0.49 -2.47
C PHE A 268 5.44 1.03 -3.90
N ALA A 269 6.48 0.53 -4.56
CA ALA A 269 6.74 0.88 -5.95
C ALA A 269 5.53 0.54 -6.85
N ALA A 270 5.29 1.40 -7.85
CA ALA A 270 4.17 1.35 -8.79
C ALA A 270 2.76 1.57 -8.21
N GLU A 271 2.60 1.70 -6.89
CA GLU A 271 1.33 2.17 -6.33
C GLU A 271 1.09 3.64 -6.68
N THR A 272 -0.18 4.03 -6.76
CA THR A 272 -0.57 5.42 -7.00
C THR A 272 -1.62 5.88 -5.99
N ALA A 273 -1.60 7.18 -5.69
CA ALA A 273 -2.66 7.85 -4.95
C ALA A 273 -2.79 9.31 -5.38
N GLN A 274 -3.94 9.92 -5.17
CA GLN A 274 -4.16 11.34 -5.42
C GLN A 274 -4.81 11.99 -4.21
N TYR A 275 -4.43 13.23 -3.90
CA TYR A 275 -5.05 14.03 -2.85
C TYR A 275 -5.17 15.49 -3.27
N ALA A 276 -6.36 16.07 -3.10
CA ALA A 276 -6.56 17.52 -3.17
C ALA A 276 -5.86 18.21 -2.00
N SER A 277 -5.95 17.60 -0.82
CA SER A 277 -5.28 18.10 0.38
C SER A 277 -4.76 17.00 1.29
N ILE A 278 -3.59 17.23 1.87
CA ILE A 278 -3.05 16.47 3.00
C ILE A 278 -2.85 17.45 4.15
N LYS A 279 -3.29 17.06 5.35
CA LYS A 279 -3.03 17.81 6.58
C LYS A 279 -2.41 16.89 7.62
N THR A 280 -1.34 17.33 8.25
CA THR A 280 -0.85 16.68 9.47
C THR A 280 -1.03 17.61 10.66
N ALA A 281 -1.38 17.03 11.80
CA ALA A 281 -1.49 17.69 13.09
C ALA A 281 -0.72 16.86 14.13
N TYR A 282 -1.04 17.04 15.40
CA TYR A 282 -0.54 16.24 16.50
C TYR A 282 -1.60 16.16 17.60
N LYS A 283 -1.46 15.19 18.52
CA LYS A 283 -2.31 15.06 19.70
C LYS A 283 -1.57 15.53 20.95
N ASP A 284 -0.36 15.01 21.15
CA ASP A 284 0.48 15.18 22.34
C ASP A 284 1.88 15.68 21.98
N SER A 285 2.47 15.18 20.89
CA SER A 285 3.84 15.49 20.48
C SER A 285 3.88 16.08 19.07
N PRO A 286 4.11 17.41 18.94
CA PRO A 286 4.23 18.09 17.65
C PRO A 286 5.25 17.47 16.71
N ALA A 287 6.36 16.92 17.20
CA ALA A 287 7.38 16.29 16.35
C ALA A 287 7.20 14.77 16.17
N GLY A 288 6.59 14.09 17.15
CA GLY A 288 6.63 12.63 17.27
C GLY A 288 5.36 11.88 16.88
N ASP A 289 4.20 12.55 16.89
CA ASP A 289 2.93 11.83 16.75
C ASP A 289 2.67 11.33 15.33
N VAL A 290 3.10 12.07 14.31
CA VAL A 290 2.83 11.73 12.91
C VAL A 290 4.11 11.34 12.20
N LYS A 291 4.06 10.19 11.51
CA LYS A 291 4.99 9.81 10.45
C LYS A 291 4.19 9.54 9.19
N LEU A 292 4.26 10.43 8.21
CA LEU A 292 3.60 10.27 6.92
C LEU A 292 4.63 10.07 5.81
N ARG A 293 4.51 8.98 5.06
CA ARG A 293 5.41 8.63 3.94
C ARG A 293 4.62 8.48 2.65
N CYS A 294 4.81 9.40 1.73
CA CYS A 294 4.18 9.38 0.42
C CYS A 294 5.16 8.85 -0.62
N GLY A 295 4.80 7.75 -1.30
CA GLY A 295 5.62 7.18 -2.36
C GLY A 295 5.61 8.01 -3.64
N SER A 296 6.40 7.58 -4.62
CA SER A 296 6.63 8.35 -5.86
C SER A 296 5.40 8.46 -6.77
N GLY A 297 4.42 7.58 -6.63
CA GLY A 297 3.17 7.60 -7.39
C GLY A 297 2.07 8.48 -6.80
N VAL A 298 2.35 9.26 -5.75
CA VAL A 298 1.35 10.16 -5.15
C VAL A 298 1.28 11.50 -5.88
N THR A 299 0.09 11.94 -6.28
CA THR A 299 -0.15 13.31 -6.77
C THR A 299 -0.72 14.17 -5.64
N HIS A 300 -0.07 15.30 -5.35
CA HIS A 300 -0.48 16.21 -4.27
C HIS A 300 -0.99 17.54 -4.79
N GLY A 301 -2.15 17.98 -4.30
CA GLY A 301 -2.54 19.38 -4.29
C GLY A 301 -1.81 20.15 -3.19
N THR A 302 -2.50 20.44 -2.09
CA THR A 302 -1.94 21.21 -0.95
C THR A 302 -1.58 20.29 0.21
N ILE A 303 -0.37 20.43 0.75
CA ILE A 303 0.08 19.82 2.00
C ILE A 303 0.19 20.92 3.07
N THR A 304 -0.56 20.79 4.16
CA THR A 304 -0.43 21.64 5.35
C THR A 304 0.12 20.80 6.49
N GLN A 305 1.34 21.08 6.91
CA GLN A 305 2.04 20.35 7.96
C GLN A 305 2.05 21.18 9.25
N ALA A 306 1.14 20.87 10.16
CA ALA A 306 1.11 21.44 11.52
C ALA A 306 1.75 20.52 12.56
N GLY A 307 2.40 19.44 12.14
CA GLY A 307 3.12 18.52 13.02
C GLY A 307 3.71 17.32 12.29
N GLY A 308 4.61 16.63 12.98
CA GLY A 308 5.20 15.35 12.65
C GLY A 308 6.28 15.40 11.57
N VAL A 309 6.62 14.21 11.11
CA VAL A 309 7.56 13.96 10.03
C VAL A 309 6.78 13.60 8.77
N VAL A 310 6.91 14.42 7.73
CA VAL A 310 6.32 14.17 6.41
C VAL A 310 7.45 13.90 5.43
N GLU A 311 7.35 12.82 4.69
CA GLU A 311 8.24 12.47 3.59
C GLU A 311 7.43 12.42 2.29
N ILE A 312 7.87 13.19 1.29
CA ILE A 312 7.32 13.13 -0.05
C ILE A 312 8.40 12.77 -1.07
N ASN A 313 8.09 11.75 -1.88
CA ASN A 313 8.91 11.27 -2.98
C ASN A 313 8.31 11.64 -4.35
N SER A 314 7.38 12.59 -4.35
CA SER A 314 6.52 12.96 -5.48
C SER A 314 6.21 14.46 -5.49
N ASN A 315 5.56 14.93 -6.55
CA ASN A 315 5.36 16.35 -6.80
C ASN A 315 4.20 16.92 -5.98
N ALA A 316 4.38 18.14 -5.45
CA ALA A 316 3.34 18.88 -4.75
C ALA A 316 3.16 20.29 -5.30
N THR A 317 1.91 20.74 -5.44
CA THR A 317 1.61 22.12 -5.82
C THR A 317 1.98 23.07 -4.68
N THR A 318 1.56 22.77 -3.46
CA THR A 318 1.84 23.64 -2.31
C THR A 318 2.19 22.80 -1.09
N VAL A 319 3.27 23.17 -0.41
CA VAL A 319 3.63 22.64 0.90
C VAL A 319 3.78 23.82 1.86
N SER A 320 2.99 23.83 2.93
CA SER A 320 3.03 24.84 3.98
C SER A 320 3.24 24.13 5.31
N GLN A 321 4.44 24.24 5.85
CA GLN A 321 4.69 23.98 7.26
C GLN A 321 4.23 25.17 8.09
N THR A 322 3.59 24.87 9.22
CA THR A 322 3.06 25.88 10.15
C THR A 322 3.57 25.68 11.57
N GLU A 323 4.36 24.63 11.80
CA GLU A 323 4.87 24.21 13.10
C GLU A 323 6.40 24.10 13.05
N GLU A 324 7.09 24.80 13.94
CA GLU A 324 8.56 24.93 13.96
C GLU A 324 9.27 23.61 14.24
N THR A 325 8.62 22.70 14.96
CA THR A 325 9.17 21.38 15.30
C THR A 325 8.91 20.31 14.24
N ALA A 326 8.12 20.61 13.21
CA ALA A 326 7.80 19.67 12.15
C ALA A 326 8.99 19.46 11.20
N THR A 327 9.10 18.24 10.64
CA THR A 327 10.16 17.90 9.67
C THR A 327 9.57 17.47 8.34
N LEU A 328 10.01 18.09 7.25
CA LEU A 328 9.70 17.70 5.87
C LEU A 328 10.93 17.10 5.21
N TRP A 329 10.77 15.93 4.63
CA TRP A 329 11.74 15.33 3.72
C TRP A 329 11.24 15.44 2.28
N LEU A 330 12.00 16.14 1.46
CA LEU A 330 11.85 16.09 0.01
C LEU A 330 12.86 15.05 -0.50
N LYS A 331 12.44 13.98 -1.17
CA LYS A 331 13.41 13.03 -1.76
C LYS A 331 13.10 12.65 -3.20
N GLY A 332 14.01 11.90 -3.78
CA GLY A 332 13.92 11.45 -5.17
C GLY A 332 13.88 12.64 -6.12
N ALA A 333 12.84 12.71 -6.96
CA ALA A 333 12.62 13.80 -7.91
C ALA A 333 11.46 14.73 -7.50
N ALA A 334 11.07 14.73 -6.21
CA ALA A 334 9.96 15.55 -5.70
C ALA A 334 10.16 17.04 -6.05
N ALA A 335 9.28 17.58 -6.90
CA ALA A 335 9.21 19.01 -7.20
C ALA A 335 8.09 19.68 -6.40
N VAL A 336 8.32 20.92 -5.95
CA VAL A 336 7.35 21.69 -5.17
C VAL A 336 7.14 23.05 -5.82
N THR A 337 5.92 23.39 -6.23
CA THR A 337 5.68 24.70 -6.85
C THR A 337 5.81 25.84 -5.84
N THR A 338 5.22 25.69 -4.65
CA THR A 338 5.28 26.66 -3.56
C THR A 338 5.56 25.98 -2.22
N LEU A 339 6.67 26.34 -1.58
CA LEU A 339 7.10 25.87 -0.27
C LEU A 339 7.12 27.04 0.73
N THR A 340 6.43 26.88 1.86
CA THR A 340 6.60 27.73 3.05
C THR A 340 7.04 26.85 4.21
N ALA A 341 8.18 27.17 4.83
CA ALA A 341 8.83 26.33 5.82
C ALA A 341 9.04 27.08 7.14
N GLU A 342 8.20 26.81 8.14
CA GLU A 342 8.41 27.25 9.53
C GLU A 342 9.31 26.28 10.31
N GLY A 343 9.31 25.00 9.94
CA GLY A 343 10.09 23.96 10.60
C GLY A 343 11.35 23.57 9.83
N LEU A 344 11.76 22.31 9.95
CA LEU A 344 12.92 21.76 9.27
C LEU A 344 12.53 21.15 7.92
N VAL A 345 13.18 21.59 6.85
CA VAL A 345 13.14 20.99 5.52
C VAL A 345 14.47 20.32 5.23
N LYS A 346 14.47 19.00 5.05
CA LYS A 346 15.61 18.22 4.57
C LYS A 346 15.46 17.96 3.08
N SER A 347 16.26 18.64 2.27
CA SER A 347 16.10 18.64 0.82
C SER A 347 17.00 17.61 0.12
N HIS A 348 16.53 16.38 0.05
CA HIS A 348 17.20 15.23 -0.58
C HIS A 348 16.69 14.97 -2.01
N SER A 349 16.05 15.98 -2.61
CA SER A 349 15.43 15.89 -3.94
C SER A 349 16.31 16.50 -5.03
N THR A 350 16.13 16.04 -6.27
CA THR A 350 16.59 16.69 -7.50
C THR A 350 15.52 17.58 -8.16
N GLY A 351 14.27 17.49 -7.69
CA GLY A 351 13.14 18.24 -8.22
C GLY A 351 13.23 19.74 -7.91
N THR A 352 12.72 20.55 -8.84
CA THR A 352 12.75 22.01 -8.71
C THR A 352 11.74 22.48 -7.66
N ILE A 353 12.16 23.43 -6.82
CA ILE A 353 11.25 24.21 -5.99
C ILE A 353 11.00 25.54 -6.71
N GLY A 354 9.76 25.83 -7.08
CA GLY A 354 9.41 27.05 -7.80
C GLY A 354 9.61 28.28 -6.92
N THR A 355 8.92 28.33 -5.78
CA THR A 355 9.08 29.40 -4.80
C THR A 355 9.23 28.81 -3.42
N ALA A 356 10.27 29.22 -2.69
CA ALA A 356 10.53 28.83 -1.31
C ALA A 356 10.54 30.06 -0.41
N THR A 357 9.71 30.06 0.64
CA THR A 357 9.80 31.00 1.76
C THR A 357 10.25 30.24 2.99
N ILE A 358 11.47 30.51 3.45
CA ILE A 358 12.09 29.83 4.59
C ILE A 358 12.06 30.76 5.80
N ARG A 359 11.44 30.26 6.87
CA ARG A 359 11.31 30.92 8.18
C ARG A 359 11.95 30.10 9.29
N GLY A 360 11.96 28.77 9.14
CA GLY A 360 12.75 27.83 9.94
C GLY A 360 14.05 27.45 9.26
N VAL A 361 14.29 26.15 9.09
CA VAL A 361 15.57 25.60 8.61
C VAL A 361 15.40 24.92 7.26
N PHE A 362 16.21 25.31 6.28
CA PHE A 362 16.38 24.59 5.03
C PHE A 362 17.78 23.93 5.00
N ASP A 363 17.82 22.60 4.94
CA ASP A 363 19.06 21.83 5.05
C ASP A 363 19.31 20.95 3.82
N LYS A 364 20.40 21.24 3.10
CA LYS A 364 20.90 20.48 1.94
C LYS A 364 22.10 19.59 2.27
N ARG A 365 22.64 19.60 3.50
CA ARG A 365 23.88 18.90 3.89
C ARG A 365 23.77 17.37 3.82
N GLY A 366 22.56 16.82 3.89
CA GLY A 366 22.32 15.37 3.93
C GLY A 366 22.36 14.65 2.58
N THR A 367 22.66 15.34 1.47
CA THR A 367 22.75 14.74 0.13
C THR A 367 23.84 15.41 -0.72
N MET A 368 24.32 14.72 -1.76
CA MET A 368 25.23 15.24 -2.79
C MET A 368 24.54 15.50 -4.13
N THR A 369 23.21 15.55 -4.16
CA THR A 369 22.42 15.73 -5.38
C THR A 369 22.10 17.21 -5.64
N ALA A 370 22.30 17.65 -6.87
CA ALA A 370 21.97 19.01 -7.29
C ALA A 370 20.46 19.25 -7.31
N GLN A 371 20.03 20.48 -7.00
CA GLN A 371 18.63 20.88 -7.01
C GLN A 371 18.49 22.38 -7.36
N THR A 372 17.34 22.78 -7.87
CA THR A 372 17.05 24.18 -8.21
C THR A 372 15.97 24.76 -7.29
N ILE A 373 16.19 26.00 -6.82
CA ILE A 373 15.12 26.87 -6.31
C ILE A 373 15.01 28.06 -7.28
N THR A 374 13.84 28.30 -7.86
CA THR A 374 13.67 29.43 -8.78
C THR A 374 13.61 30.76 -8.03
N ASN A 375 12.78 30.86 -7.00
CA ASN A 375 12.65 32.03 -6.13
C ASN A 375 12.85 31.63 -4.66
N LEU A 376 13.87 32.18 -4.00
CA LEU A 376 14.13 31.94 -2.58
C LEU A 376 13.92 33.24 -1.78
N THR A 377 13.06 33.18 -0.77
CA THR A 377 12.89 34.21 0.25
C THR A 377 13.23 33.64 1.61
N VAL A 378 14.03 34.38 2.39
CA VAL A 378 14.49 33.99 3.72
C VAL A 378 14.12 35.11 4.69
N THR A 379 13.58 34.78 5.87
CA THR A 379 13.16 35.76 6.89
C THR A 379 14.08 35.75 8.10
N ALA A 380 13.89 36.70 9.03
CA ALA A 380 14.65 36.74 10.27
C ALA A 380 14.49 35.43 11.07
N GLY A 381 15.59 34.95 11.65
CA GLY A 381 15.66 33.69 12.38
C GLY A 381 15.88 32.44 11.53
N ALA A 382 15.71 32.54 10.21
CA ALA A 382 15.83 31.37 9.34
C ALA A 382 17.29 30.91 9.15
N GLU A 383 17.44 29.61 8.89
CA GLU A 383 18.72 28.99 8.56
C GLU A 383 18.69 28.37 7.16
N TYR A 384 19.75 28.58 6.38
CA TYR A 384 19.93 28.00 5.07
C TYR A 384 21.32 27.34 4.97
N HIS A 385 21.34 26.02 4.78
CA HIS A 385 22.56 25.22 4.76
C HIS A 385 22.77 24.53 3.40
N ASP A 386 23.74 24.99 2.61
CA ASP A 386 24.25 24.41 1.36
C ASP A 386 25.80 24.61 1.22
N PRO A 387 26.61 24.03 2.11
CA PRO A 387 28.07 24.20 2.09
C PRO A 387 28.73 23.58 0.85
N ALA A 388 28.10 22.57 0.24
CA ALA A 388 28.60 21.88 -0.94
C ALA A 388 28.21 22.55 -2.27
N SER A 389 27.46 23.67 -2.23
CA SER A 389 27.00 24.39 -3.43
C SER A 389 26.18 23.51 -4.38
N LEU A 390 25.26 22.72 -3.85
CA LEU A 390 24.40 21.83 -4.61
C LEU A 390 23.09 22.52 -5.05
N MET A 391 22.77 23.69 -4.48
CA MET A 391 21.60 24.46 -4.85
C MET A 391 21.93 25.47 -5.95
N THR A 392 21.14 25.43 -7.01
CA THR A 392 21.07 26.48 -8.03
C THR A 392 19.92 27.42 -7.68
N LEU A 393 20.22 28.69 -7.41
CA LEU A 393 19.22 29.74 -7.23
C LEU A 393 19.05 30.51 -8.54
N THR A 394 17.89 30.42 -9.19
CA THR A 394 17.68 31.06 -10.51
C THR A 394 17.65 32.60 -10.40
N ASN A 395 16.88 33.14 -9.45
CA ASN A 395 16.68 34.59 -9.31
C ASN A 395 17.44 35.20 -8.12
N GLY A 396 18.38 34.46 -7.51
CA GLY A 396 19.07 34.86 -6.28
C GLY A 396 18.21 34.66 -5.01
N MET A 397 18.80 34.99 -3.86
CA MET A 397 18.16 34.93 -2.54
C MET A 397 17.65 36.31 -2.14
N ILE A 398 16.39 36.41 -1.71
CA ILE A 398 15.79 37.63 -1.16
C ILE A 398 15.74 37.51 0.36
N LEU A 399 16.20 38.54 1.06
CA LEU A 399 15.99 38.70 2.49
C LEU A 399 14.73 39.54 2.71
N SER A 400 13.70 38.97 3.32
CA SER A 400 12.43 39.66 3.57
C SER A 400 12.21 39.86 5.05
N GLN A 401 12.03 41.11 5.47
CA GLN A 401 11.89 41.48 6.88
C GLN A 401 13.05 40.96 7.76
N ALA A 402 14.25 40.89 7.17
CA ALA A 402 15.44 40.34 7.79
C ALA A 402 16.65 41.18 7.44
N ARG A 403 17.57 41.32 8.39
CA ARG A 403 18.93 41.78 8.13
C ARG A 403 19.87 40.58 7.94
N PRO A 404 21.00 40.74 7.23
CA PRO A 404 21.98 39.65 7.07
C PRO A 404 22.47 39.05 8.39
N GLU A 405 22.52 39.82 9.47
CA GLU A 405 22.90 39.32 10.81
C GLU A 405 21.81 38.50 11.52
N GLU A 406 20.58 38.53 11.03
CA GLU A 406 19.43 37.84 11.62
C GLU A 406 19.18 36.46 11.00
N ILE A 407 20.03 36.04 10.06
CA ILE A 407 19.92 34.76 9.35
C ILE A 407 21.21 33.96 9.50
N THR A 408 21.08 32.63 9.48
CA THR A 408 22.23 31.73 9.41
C THR A 408 22.42 31.24 7.98
N LEU A 409 23.54 31.61 7.36
CA LEU A 409 23.92 31.14 6.02
C LEU A 409 25.17 30.27 6.11
N ASP A 410 25.03 28.99 5.79
CA ASP A 410 26.14 28.06 5.57
C ASP A 410 26.20 27.75 4.07
N ILE A 411 26.97 28.54 3.32
CA ILE A 411 27.07 28.45 1.86
C ILE A 411 28.53 28.38 1.41
N ALA A 412 28.78 27.73 0.28
CA ALA A 412 30.13 27.69 -0.30
C ALA A 412 30.69 29.11 -0.61
N ALA A 413 32.01 29.24 -0.58
CA ALA A 413 32.69 30.48 -0.95
C ALA A 413 32.43 30.88 -2.43
N GLY A 414 32.50 32.18 -2.72
CA GLY A 414 32.38 32.71 -4.08
C GLY A 414 30.93 32.88 -4.58
N LYS A 415 29.94 32.86 -3.68
CA LYS A 415 28.53 33.13 -3.98
C LYS A 415 28.18 34.61 -3.86
N THR A 416 27.21 35.06 -4.64
CA THR A 416 26.68 36.42 -4.61
C THR A 416 25.34 36.45 -3.87
N LEU A 417 25.22 37.35 -2.89
CA LEU A 417 23.96 37.68 -2.23
C LEU A 417 23.45 39.01 -2.77
N THR A 418 22.19 39.05 -3.21
CA THR A 418 21.54 40.28 -3.67
C THR A 418 20.56 40.74 -2.60
N ILE A 419 20.81 41.92 -2.02
CA ILE A 419 19.93 42.53 -1.03
C ILE A 419 19.01 43.50 -1.80
N ALA A 420 17.70 43.27 -1.75
CA ALA A 420 16.69 44.08 -2.43
C ALA A 420 16.13 45.16 -1.52
#